data_AF-A0A7L1NMH3-F1
#
_entry.id   AF-A0A7L1NMH3-F1
#
_cell.length_a   1.000
_cell.length_b   1.000
_cell.length_c   1.000
_cell.angle_alpha   90.00
_cell.angle_beta   90.00
_cell.angle_gamma   90.00
#
_symmetry.space_group_name_H-M   'P 1'
#
loop_
_entity.id
_entity.type
_entity.pdbx_description
1 polymer ?
#
loop_
_entity_poly.entity_id
_entity_poly.type
_entity_poly.pdbx_seq_one_letter_code
_entity_poly.pdbx_strand_id
1 'polypeptide(L)' 'VTYFSLAMGMCFVLGGLVVGSNPLPYYGVVGLVLVLVAGCGWLMSSGLSFVALVFLMVYLGGTLVSFVDSVALAADLF' A
#
# COMPACT_ATOMS: atom_id res chain seq x y z
N VAL A 1 -1.55 -20.65 -11.55
CA VAL A 1 -1.46 -20.13 -10.16
C VAL A 1 -0.10 -19.53 -9.86
N THR A 2 1.01 -20.19 -10.19
CA THR A 2 2.40 -19.72 -9.93
C THR A 2 2.77 -18.40 -10.63
N TYR A 3 2.39 -18.22 -11.91
CA TYR A 3 2.65 -16.97 -12.63
C TYR A 3 1.90 -15.77 -12.04
N PHE A 4 0.66 -15.99 -11.56
CA PHE A 4 -0.17 -14.96 -10.95
C PHE A 4 0.40 -14.50 -9.61
N SER A 5 0.84 -15.43 -8.77
CA SER A 5 1.50 -15.09 -7.49
C SER A 5 2.82 -14.35 -7.69
N LEU A 6 3.60 -14.69 -8.73
CA LEU A 6 4.85 -13.99 -9.05
C LEU A 6 4.60 -12.56 -9.56
N ALA A 7 3.60 -12.37 -10.43
CA ALA A 7 3.22 -11.04 -10.91
C ALA A 7 2.77 -10.13 -9.76
N MET A 8 1.93 -10.64 -8.85
CA MET A 8 1.52 -9.91 -7.65
C MET A 8 2.69 -9.58 -6.72
N GLY A 9 3.62 -10.51 -6.53
CA GLY A 9 4.85 -10.26 -5.76
C GLY A 9 5.74 -9.17 -6.34
N MET A 10 5.89 -9.11 -7.68
CA MET A 10 6.63 -8.02 -8.34
C MET A 10 5.91 -6.68 -8.18
N CYS A 11 4.59 -6.63 -8.32
CA CYS A 11 3.80 -5.42 -8.07
C CYS A 11 3.94 -4.93 -6.63
N PHE A 12 4.03 -5.83 -5.65
CA PHE A 12 4.24 -5.49 -4.25
C PHE A 12 5.59 -4.82 -4.01
N VAL A 13 6.68 -5.37 -4.59
CA VAL A 13 8.03 -4.79 -4.46
C VAL A 13 8.14 -3.44 -5.17
N LEU A 14 7.55 -3.30 -6.37
CA LEU A 14 7.51 -2.04 -7.10
C LEU A 14 6.71 -0.97 -6.33
N GLY A 15 5.56 -1.34 -5.75
CA GLY A 15 4.77 -0.43 -4.92
C GLY A 15 5.55 0.06 -3.68
N GLY A 16 6.29 -0.82 -3.02
CA GLY A 16 7.15 -0.46 -1.89
C GLY A 16 8.32 0.47 -2.29
N LEU A 17 8.92 0.25 -3.47
CA LEU A 17 9.94 1.13 -4.02
C LEU A 17 9.40 2.53 -4.33
N VAL A 18 8.16 2.64 -4.82
CA VAL A 18 7.50 3.93 -5.06
C VAL A 18 7.29 4.72 -3.77
N VAL A 19 6.90 4.03 -2.67
CA VAL A 19 6.77 4.65 -1.34
C VAL A 19 8.12 5.17 -0.83
N GLY A 20 9.21 4.44 -1.05
CA GLY A 20 10.54 4.81 -0.55
C GLY A 20 11.30 5.84 -1.39
N SER A 21 10.91 6.06 -2.65
CA SER A 21 11.71 6.84 -3.61
C SER A 21 11.31 8.30 -3.76
N ASN A 22 10.15 8.74 -3.22
CA ASN A 22 9.66 10.10 -3.41
C ASN A 22 9.30 10.77 -2.09
N PRO A 23 9.78 12.01 -1.82
CA PRO A 23 9.48 12.74 -0.59
C PRO A 23 8.08 13.36 -0.58
N LEU A 24 7.36 13.38 -1.71
CA LEU A 24 6.04 13.99 -1.78
C LEU A 24 4.95 13.03 -1.30
N PRO A 25 4.08 13.49 -0.39
CA PRO A 25 3.02 12.66 0.17
C PRO A 25 2.14 12.03 -0.94
N TYR A 26 1.80 12.78 -1.98
CA TYR A 26 0.90 12.29 -3.03
C TYR A 26 1.34 10.97 -3.68
N TYR A 27 2.64 10.79 -3.90
CA TYR A 27 3.20 9.57 -4.48
C TYR A 27 3.22 8.39 -3.49
N GLY A 28 3.33 8.68 -2.20
CA GLY A 28 3.27 7.68 -1.14
C GLY A 28 1.90 6.98 -1.08
N VAL A 29 0.80 7.74 -1.15
CA VAL A 29 -0.56 7.16 -1.14
C VAL A 29 -0.78 6.22 -2.32
N VAL A 30 -0.34 6.61 -3.52
CA VAL A 30 -0.45 5.77 -4.72
C VAL A 30 0.35 4.47 -4.58
N GLY A 31 1.57 4.55 -4.02
CA GLY A 31 2.38 3.38 -3.69
C GLY A 31 1.74 2.46 -2.64
N LEU A 32 1.17 3.04 -1.56
CA LEU A 32 0.50 2.28 -0.51
C LEU A 32 -0.72 1.51 -1.05
N VAL A 33 -1.54 2.13 -1.91
CA VAL A 33 -2.70 1.48 -2.53
C VAL A 33 -2.26 0.32 -3.44
N LEU A 34 -1.21 0.50 -4.23
CA LEU A 34 -0.65 -0.56 -5.08
C LEU A 34 -0.14 -1.75 -4.27
N VAL A 35 0.58 -1.49 -3.17
CA VAL A 35 1.08 -2.50 -2.23
C VAL A 35 -0.09 -3.28 -1.59
N LEU A 36 -1.15 -2.59 -1.19
CA LEU A 36 -2.34 -3.19 -0.58
C LEU A 36 -3.08 -4.13 -1.53
N VAL A 37 -3.37 -3.68 -2.76
CA VAL A 37 -4.09 -4.49 -3.75
C VAL A 37 -3.26 -5.71 -4.16
N ALA A 38 -1.97 -5.53 -4.41
CA ALA A 38 -1.06 -6.62 -4.77
C ALA A 38 -0.88 -7.62 -3.62
N GLY A 39 -0.71 -7.13 -2.39
CA GLY A 39 -0.57 -7.96 -1.18
C GLY A 39 -1.84 -8.75 -0.85
N CYS A 40 -3.02 -8.11 -0.92
CA CYS A 40 -4.30 -8.81 -0.72
C CYS A 40 -4.57 -9.85 -1.81
N GLY A 41 -4.29 -9.53 -3.08
CA GLY A 41 -4.43 -10.48 -4.18
C GLY A 41 -3.53 -11.71 -4.01
N TRP A 42 -2.31 -11.52 -3.52
CA TRP A 42 -1.39 -12.62 -3.23
C TRP A 42 -1.85 -13.47 -2.03
N LEU A 43 -2.24 -12.84 -0.92
CA LEU A 43 -2.72 -13.57 0.28
C LEU A 43 -4.05 -14.31 0.05
N MET A 44 -4.96 -13.76 -0.75
CA MET A 44 -6.17 -14.48 -1.17
C MET A 44 -5.82 -15.72 -1.99
N SER A 45 -4.80 -15.65 -2.84
CA SER A 45 -4.35 -16.81 -3.62
C SER A 45 -3.70 -17.90 -2.79
N SER A 46 -3.19 -17.58 -1.58
CA SER A 46 -2.62 -18.56 -0.64
C SER A 46 -3.61 -19.04 0.43
N GLY A 47 -4.88 -18.58 0.38
CA GLY A 47 -5.93 -18.97 1.33
C GLY A 47 -5.85 -18.25 2.69
N LEU A 48 -4.99 -17.25 2.85
CA LEU A 48 -4.77 -16.50 4.09
C LEU A 48 -5.61 -15.23 4.15
N SER A 49 -6.92 -15.36 3.95
CA SER A 49 -7.86 -14.22 3.91
C SER A 49 -7.91 -13.41 5.22
N PHE A 50 -7.78 -14.06 6.38
CA PHE A 50 -7.75 -13.35 7.68
C PHE A 50 -6.53 -12.44 7.83
N VAL A 51 -5.35 -12.92 7.42
CA VAL A 51 -4.11 -12.12 7.48
C VAL A 51 -4.17 -10.95 6.49
N ALA A 52 -4.84 -11.12 5.34
CA ALA A 52 -5.06 -10.03 4.38
C ALA A 52 -5.90 -8.91 4.97
N LEU A 53 -6.95 -9.24 5.73
CA LEU A 53 -7.82 -8.25 6.38
C LEU A 53 -7.10 -7.48 7.49
N VAL A 54 -6.25 -8.15 8.27
CA VAL A 54 -5.41 -7.49 9.28
C VAL A 54 -4.40 -6.55 8.61
N PHE A 55 -3.75 -6.99 7.54
CA PHE A 55 -2.84 -6.16 6.77
C PHE A 55 -3.55 -4.94 6.21
N LEU A 56 -4.76 -5.13 5.67
CA LEU A 56 -5.60 -4.04 5.16
C LEU A 56 -5.96 -3.04 6.25
N MET A 57 -6.43 -3.52 7.41
CA MET A 57 -6.82 -2.64 8.53
C MET A 57 -5.66 -1.84 9.10
N VAL A 58 -4.48 -2.45 9.28
CA VAL A 58 -3.31 -1.75 9.84
C VAL A 58 -2.73 -0.78 8.81
N TYR A 59 -2.65 -1.17 7.54
CA TYR A 59 -2.04 -0.34 6.51
C TYR A 59 -2.97 0.79 6.05
N LEU A 60 -4.27 0.55 5.80
CA LEU A 60 -5.24 1.63 5.57
C LEU A 60 -5.44 2.49 6.83
N GLY A 61 -5.63 1.88 8.00
CA GLY A 61 -6.00 2.62 9.21
C GLY A 61 -4.84 3.42 9.81
N GLY A 62 -3.64 2.84 9.86
CA GLY A 62 -2.49 3.44 10.53
C GLY A 62 -1.71 4.43 9.69
N THR A 63 -1.59 4.19 8.37
CA THR A 63 -0.74 5.04 7.51
C THR A 63 -1.50 6.14 6.79
N LEU A 64 -2.81 6.00 6.53
CA LEU A 64 -3.57 7.03 5.83
C LEU A 64 -3.96 8.21 6.74
N VAL A 65 -4.13 8.00 8.04
CA VAL A 65 -4.54 9.07 8.99
C VAL A 65 -3.45 10.13 9.14
N SER A 66 -2.20 9.73 9.37
CA SER A 66 -1.05 10.66 9.42
C SER A 66 -0.76 11.30 8.07
N PHE A 67 -1.16 10.63 6.99
CA PHE A 67 -1.04 11.12 5.63
C PHE A 67 -2.00 12.26 5.31
N VAL A 68 -3.26 12.12 5.69
CA VAL A 68 -4.26 13.19 5.56
C VAL A 68 -3.88 14.39 6.41
N ASP A 69 -3.37 14.17 7.62
CA ASP A 69 -2.88 15.23 8.50
C ASP A 69 -1.71 16.01 7.84
N SER A 70 -0.75 15.30 7.25
CA SER A 70 0.38 15.93 6.55
C SER A 70 -0.05 16.67 5.28
N VAL A 71 -1.05 16.17 4.55
CA VAL A 71 -1.60 16.84 3.36
C VAL A 71 -2.39 18.09 3.77
N ALA A 72 -3.13 18.04 4.87
CA ALA A 72 -3.87 19.19 5.40
C ALA A 72 -2.90 20.30 5.85
N LEU A 73 -1.91 19.97 6.69
CA LEU A 73 -0.89 20.94 7.11
C LEU A 73 -0.09 21.50 5.93
N ALA A 74 0.23 20.67 4.92
CA ALA A 74 0.89 21.14 3.72
C ALA A 74 -0.01 22.09 2.90
N ALA A 75 -1.32 21.85 2.85
CA ALA A 75 -2.27 22.70 2.12
C ALA A 75 -2.49 24.07 2.80
N ASP A 76 -2.41 24.14 4.13
CA ASP A 76 -2.46 25.42 4.88
C ASP A 76 -1.15 26.22 4.77
N LEU A 77 -0.05 25.60 4.33
CA LEU A 77 1.28 26.23 4.17
C LEU A 77 1.54 26.78 2.74
N PHE A 78 0.57 26.75 1.84
CA PHE A 78 0.62 27.40 0.51
C PHE A 78 -0.37 28.57 0.42
#